data_AF-A0AAQ3Q2J6-F1
#
_entry.id   AF-A0AAQ3Q2J6-F1
#
_cell.length_a   1.000
_cell.length_b   1.000
_cell.length_c   1.000
_cell.angle_alpha   90.00
_cell.angle_beta   90.00
_cell.angle_gamma   90.00
#
_symmetry.space_group_name_H-M   'P 1'
#
loop_
_entity.id
_entity.type
_entity.pdbx_description
1 polymer ?
#
loop_
_entity_poly.entity_id
_entity_poly.type
_entity_poly.pdbx_seq_one_letter_code
_entity_poly.pdbx_strand_id
1 'polypeptide(L)'
;MAMNASSGRQRHVLQGTKMTNQVAAVVAHGFGQPNNERLGSDACGVGVHLSTPQSPYSTALLAKADALPGEERHMMLCRIIMGRAERVEAGSVQHHPSSEEFDSGMMPSLDKPAAALR
;
A
#
# COMPACT_ATOMS: atom_id res chain seq x y z
N MET A 1 -18.80 3.20 13.02
CA MET A 1 -19.05 3.89 11.73
C MET A 1 -19.19 2.80 10.68
N ALA A 2 -20.43 2.53 10.24
CA ALA A 2 -20.71 1.44 9.32
C ALA A 2 -20.29 1.86 7.90
N MET A 3 -19.25 1.24 7.35
CA MET A 3 -18.87 1.45 5.96
C MET A 3 -19.89 0.75 5.06
N ASN A 4 -20.67 1.53 4.33
CA ASN A 4 -21.60 1.02 3.32
C ASN A 4 -20.80 0.48 2.14
N ALA A 5 -20.74 -0.85 2.02
CA ALA A 5 -20.01 -1.54 0.96
C ALA A 5 -20.78 -1.44 -0.37
N SER A 6 -20.71 -0.29 -1.03
CA SER A 6 -21.05 -0.20 -2.45
C SER A 6 -19.97 -0.95 -3.25
N SER A 7 -20.37 -1.97 -4.03
CA SER A 7 -19.58 -2.80 -4.95
C SER A 7 -18.10 -2.40 -5.10
N GLY A 8 -17.30 -2.71 -4.09
CA GLY A 8 -15.96 -2.15 -3.96
C GLY A 8 -15.04 -2.70 -5.03
N ARG A 9 -14.37 -1.83 -5.80
CA ARG A 9 -13.37 -2.22 -6.79
C ARG A 9 -12.22 -2.94 -6.07
N GLN A 10 -12.28 -4.27 -6.06
CA GLN A 10 -11.27 -5.10 -5.42
C GLN A 10 -10.02 -5.17 -6.28
N ARG A 11 -8.85 -5.02 -5.65
CA ARG A 11 -7.56 -5.20 -6.31
C ARG A 11 -6.69 -6.15 -5.50
N HIS A 12 -5.91 -6.95 -6.21
CA HIS A 12 -4.82 -7.71 -5.61
C HIS A 12 -3.62 -6.78 -5.44
N VAL A 13 -2.91 -6.93 -4.33
CA VAL A 13 -1.71 -6.16 -3.97
C VAL A 13 -0.72 -7.03 -3.22
N LEU A 14 0.56 -6.66 -3.29
CA LEU A 14 1.66 -7.33 -2.61
C LEU A 14 2.22 -6.43 -1.51
N GLN A 15 2.53 -7.03 -0.37
CA GLN A 15 3.33 -6.41 0.69
C GLN A 15 4.53 -7.29 1.04
N GLY A 16 5.73 -6.72 0.95
CA GLY A 16 6.97 -7.37 1.36
C GLY A 16 7.28 -7.09 2.83
N THR A 17 7.69 -8.13 3.57
CA THR A 17 8.20 -7.99 4.93
C THR A 17 9.37 -8.95 5.20
N LYS A 18 10.23 -8.56 6.14
CA LYS A 18 11.40 -9.31 6.58
C LYS A 18 11.13 -10.17 7.80
N MET A 19 10.10 -9.82 8.58
CA MET A 19 9.88 -10.39 9.90
C MET A 19 8.66 -11.31 9.87
N THR A 20 8.87 -12.59 10.18
CA THR A 20 7.79 -13.58 10.34
C THR A 20 6.76 -13.11 11.39
N ASN A 21 7.20 -12.40 12.44
CA ASN A 21 6.31 -11.79 13.44
C ASN A 21 5.37 -10.72 12.86
N GLN A 22 5.80 -9.97 11.83
CA GLN A 22 4.92 -9.02 11.14
C GLN A 22 3.87 -9.75 10.30
N VAL A 23 4.23 -10.87 9.68
CA VAL A 23 3.26 -11.73 8.96
C VAL A 23 2.22 -12.27 9.94
N ALA A 24 2.67 -12.83 11.08
CA ALA A 24 1.78 -13.34 12.11
C ALA A 24 0.85 -12.24 12.65
N ALA A 25 1.37 -11.04 12.91
CA ALA A 25 0.58 -9.90 13.36
C ALA A 25 -0.46 -9.46 12.32
N VAL A 26 -0.10 -9.41 11.03
CA VAL A 26 -1.05 -9.07 9.96
C VAL A 26 -2.13 -10.14 9.80
N VAL A 27 -1.78 -11.42 9.92
CA VAL A 27 -2.77 -12.51 9.85
C VAL A 27 -3.71 -12.49 11.06
N ALA A 28 -3.19 -12.20 12.26
CA ALA A 28 -3.97 -12.20 13.50
C ALA A 28 -4.81 -10.93 13.69
N HIS A 29 -4.30 -9.77 13.28
CA HIS A 29 -4.86 -8.46 13.62
C HIS A 29 -5.12 -7.55 12.41
N GLY A 30 -4.76 -7.98 11.20
CA GLY A 30 -4.83 -7.15 10.00
C GLY A 30 -3.72 -6.08 9.92
N PHE A 31 -3.87 -5.15 8.98
CA PHE A 31 -2.92 -4.06 8.75
C PHE A 31 -3.18 -2.88 9.68
N GLY A 32 -2.80 -3.02 10.95
CA GLY A 32 -3.02 -1.98 11.97
C GLY A 32 -1.92 -0.94 12.12
N GLN A 33 -0.78 -1.11 11.45
CA GLN A 33 0.39 -0.23 11.58
C GLN A 33 0.79 0.33 10.21
N PRO A 34 1.02 1.66 10.09
CA PRO A 34 1.50 2.26 8.86
C PRO A 34 2.93 1.81 8.57
N ASN A 35 3.35 1.91 7.30
CA ASN A 35 4.69 1.49 6.86
C ASN A 35 5.40 2.56 6.00
N ASN A 36 4.89 3.79 6.01
CA ASN A 36 5.42 4.93 5.24
C ASN A 36 6.89 5.26 5.57
N GLU A 37 7.33 4.99 6.81
CA GLU A 37 8.74 5.19 7.21
C GLU A 37 9.72 4.40 6.33
N ARG A 38 9.29 3.24 5.81
CA ARG A 38 10.11 2.38 4.93
C ARG A 38 10.26 2.96 3.53
N LEU A 39 9.43 3.94 3.17
CA LEU A 39 9.41 4.61 1.87
C LEU A 39 10.03 6.02 1.94
N GLY A 40 10.22 6.58 3.13
CA GLY A 40 10.84 7.90 3.30
C GLY A 40 10.12 8.99 2.53
N SER A 41 10.85 9.78 1.74
CA SER A 41 10.30 10.86 0.90
C SER A 41 9.38 10.36 -0.22
N ASP A 42 9.45 9.07 -0.57
CA ASP A 42 8.63 8.48 -1.62
C ASP A 42 7.24 8.04 -1.11
N ALA A 43 7.01 8.15 0.20
CA ALA A 43 5.71 7.88 0.79
C ALA A 43 4.65 8.86 0.28
N CYS A 44 3.50 8.35 -0.12
CA CYS A 44 2.36 9.14 -0.61
C CYS A 44 1.32 9.21 0.50
N GLY A 45 1.62 9.95 1.57
CA GLY A 45 0.81 10.02 2.79
C GLY A 45 1.30 9.11 3.92
N VAL A 46 0.54 9.12 5.02
CA VAL A 46 0.78 8.30 6.21
C VAL A 46 -0.24 7.16 6.22
N GLY A 47 0.25 5.92 6.11
CA GLY A 47 -0.63 4.75 6.02
C GLY A 47 0.08 3.48 5.58
N VAL A 48 -0.73 2.48 5.25
CA VAL A 48 -0.27 1.18 4.75
C VAL A 48 -0.10 1.26 3.24
N HIS A 49 1.14 1.24 2.78
CA HIS A 49 1.50 1.25 1.38
C HIS A 49 1.61 -0.18 0.84
N LEU A 50 0.92 -0.41 -0.27
CA LEU A 50 0.79 -1.71 -0.91
C LEU A 50 1.16 -1.57 -2.39
N SER A 51 1.94 -2.52 -2.92
CA SER A 51 2.35 -2.51 -4.32
C SER A 51 1.37 -3.30 -5.17
N THR A 52 1.22 -2.94 -6.45
CA THR A 52 0.48 -3.80 -7.37
C THR A 52 1.26 -5.10 -7.65
N PRO A 53 0.58 -6.23 -7.90
CA PRO A 53 1.23 -7.50 -8.22
C PRO A 53 1.91 -7.50 -9.60
N GLN A 54 1.75 -6.42 -10.38
CA GLN A 54 2.38 -6.25 -11.69
C GLN A 54 3.86 -5.86 -11.59
N SER A 55 4.33 -5.44 -10.41
CA SER A 55 5.73 -5.10 -10.14
C SER A 55 6.30 -5.83 -8.91
N PRO A 56 6.26 -7.18 -8.88
CA PRO A 56 6.67 -7.96 -7.71
C PRO A 56 8.15 -7.77 -7.37
N TYR A 57 8.99 -7.41 -8.36
CA TYR A 57 10.40 -7.12 -8.18
C TYR A 57 10.65 -5.92 -7.24
N SER A 58 9.90 -4.83 -7.40
CA SER A 58 10.02 -3.65 -6.52
C SER A 58 9.62 -3.98 -5.09
N THR A 59 8.57 -4.79 -4.90
CA THR A 59 8.16 -5.29 -3.58
C THR A 59 9.20 -6.22 -2.97
N ALA A 60 9.86 -7.06 -3.79
CA ALA A 60 10.97 -7.91 -3.35
C ALA A 60 12.16 -7.09 -2.87
N LEU A 61 12.48 -5.99 -3.54
CA LEU A 61 13.55 -5.08 -3.14
C LEU A 61 13.26 -4.38 -1.81
N LEU A 62 12.01 -3.97 -1.56
CA LEU A 62 11.60 -3.42 -0.26
C LEU A 62 11.70 -4.48 0.86
N ALA A 63 11.37 -5.73 0.56
CA ALA A 63 11.67 -6.84 1.47
C ALA A 63 13.19 -7.07 1.61
N LYS A 64 14.02 -6.63 0.65
CA LYS A 64 15.47 -6.88 0.59
C LYS A 64 16.34 -5.92 1.38
N ALA A 65 15.99 -4.64 1.46
CA ALA A 65 16.88 -3.52 1.75
C ALA A 65 17.86 -3.63 2.95
N ASP A 66 17.57 -4.45 3.98
CA ASP A 66 18.35 -4.52 5.24
C ASP A 66 18.48 -5.95 5.79
N ALA A 67 18.35 -6.98 4.97
CA ALA A 67 18.46 -8.35 5.51
C ALA A 67 19.89 -8.89 5.46
N LEU A 68 20.20 -9.66 6.49
CA LEU A 68 21.44 -10.39 6.59
C LEU A 68 21.46 -11.58 5.62
N PRO A 69 22.65 -12.07 5.24
CA PRO A 69 22.79 -13.28 4.44
C PRO A 69 22.11 -14.46 5.15
N GLY A 70 21.20 -15.15 4.46
CA GLY A 70 20.50 -16.34 4.97
C GLY A 70 19.13 -16.09 5.60
N GLU A 71 18.67 -14.85 5.72
CA GLU A 71 17.31 -14.56 6.20
C GLU A 71 16.23 -14.87 5.17
N GLU A 72 15.17 -15.55 5.63
CA GLU A 72 13.95 -15.77 4.86
C GLU A 72 13.18 -14.46 4.67
N ARG A 73 12.48 -14.34 3.53
CA ARG A 73 11.63 -13.19 3.23
C ARG A 73 10.22 -13.65 2.99
N HIS A 74 9.27 -12.83 3.43
CA HIS A 74 7.87 -13.14 3.28
C HIS A 74 7.19 -12.07 2.43
N MET A 75 6.37 -12.52 1.49
CA MET A 75 5.47 -11.67 0.71
C MET A 75 4.05 -12.09 0.99
N MET A 76 3.17 -11.12 1.20
CA MET A 76 1.75 -11.35 1.36
C MET A 76 1.02 -10.83 0.13
N LEU A 77 0.23 -11.70 -0.49
CA LEU A 77 -0.75 -11.31 -1.51
C LEU A 77 -2.08 -11.03 -0.80
N CYS A 78 -2.54 -9.80 -0.91
CA CYS A 78 -3.77 -9.36 -0.25
C CYS A 78 -4.79 -8.88 -1.28
N ARG A 79 -6.07 -9.09 -0.97
CA ARG A 79 -7.20 -8.46 -1.67
C ARG A 79 -7.59 -7.22 -0.88
N ILE A 80 -7.58 -6.07 -1.52
CA ILE A 80 -8.01 -4.81 -0.91
C ILE A 80 -9.28 -4.31 -1.57
N ILE A 81 -10.13 -3.68 -0.76
CA ILE A 81 -11.23 -2.85 -1.25
C ILE A 81 -10.64 -1.45 -1.41
N MET A 82 -10.32 -1.08 -2.65
CA MET A 82 -9.67 0.22 -2.90
C MET A 82 -10.67 1.38 -2.82
N GLY A 83 -11.94 1.15 -3.18
CA GLY A 83 -12.92 2.24 -3.33
C GLY A 83 -12.52 3.25 -4.42
N ARG A 84 -12.89 4.51 -4.22
CA ARG A 84 -12.50 5.66 -5.04
C ARG A 84 -11.12 6.13 -4.62
N ALA A 85 -10.16 5.99 -5.54
CA ALA A 85 -8.78 6.37 -5.27
C ALA A 85 -8.56 7.85 -5.63
N GLU A 86 -7.89 8.59 -4.74
CA GLU A 86 -7.35 9.92 -5.03
C GLU A 86 -5.85 9.83 -5.35
N ARG A 87 -5.34 10.86 -6.03
CA ARG A 87 -3.91 11.03 -6.25
C ARG A 87 -3.30 11.69 -5.03
N VAL A 88 -2.27 11.07 -4.46
CA VAL A 88 -1.50 11.64 -3.35
C VAL A 88 -0.06 11.83 -3.80
N GLU A 89 0.47 13.03 -3.63
CA GLU A 89 1.84 13.36 -4.01
C GLU A 89 2.86 12.75 -3.02
N ALA A 90 4.05 12.45 -3.53
CA ALA A 90 5.16 11.98 -2.71
C ALA A 90 5.57 13.05 -1.69
N GLY A 91 5.88 12.63 -0.47
CA GLY A 91 6.19 13.51 0.65
C GLY A 91 4.97 14.14 1.32
N SER A 92 3.75 13.82 0.87
CA SER A 92 2.53 14.27 1.54
C SER A 92 2.43 13.74 2.98
N VAL A 93 1.95 14.58 3.89
CA VAL A 93 1.66 14.23 5.30
C VAL A 93 0.19 13.85 5.53
N GLN A 94 -0.56 13.68 4.44
CA GLN A 94 -1.97 13.31 4.48
C GLN A 94 -2.17 11.94 5.13
N HIS A 95 -3.09 11.86 6.10
CA HIS A 95 -3.36 10.64 6.89
C HIS A 95 -4.84 10.22 6.86
N HIS A 96 -5.66 10.92 6.08
CA HIS A 96 -7.08 10.62 5.81
C HIS A 96 -7.42 11.09 4.39
N PRO A 97 -8.54 10.64 3.78
CA PRO A 97 -8.97 11.12 2.48
C PRO A 97 -9.12 12.65 2.43
N SER A 98 -8.87 13.28 1.27
CA SER A 98 -9.02 14.73 1.14
C SER A 98 -10.48 15.19 1.15
N SER A 99 -11.41 14.29 0.83
CA SER A 99 -12.86 14.51 0.90
C SER A 99 -13.60 13.17 1.07
N GLU A 100 -14.91 13.24 1.34
CA GLU A 100 -15.79 12.06 1.42
C GLU A 100 -15.99 11.34 0.07
N GLU A 101 -15.47 11.92 -1.02
CA GLU A 101 -15.50 11.31 -2.34
C GLU A 101 -14.40 10.25 -2.51
N PHE A 102 -13.44 10.16 -1.59
CA PHE A 102 -12.29 9.29 -1.69
C PHE A 102 -12.19 8.31 -0.53
N ASP A 103 -11.68 7.12 -0.84
CA ASP A 103 -11.51 6.01 0.09
C ASP A 103 -10.03 5.64 0.30
N SER A 104 -9.19 5.84 -0.72
CA SER A 104 -7.77 5.45 -0.68
C SER A 104 -6.85 6.35 -1.50
N GLY A 105 -5.57 6.41 -1.12
CA GLY A 105 -4.55 7.12 -1.87
C GLY A 105 -3.87 6.25 -2.92
N MET A 106 -3.56 6.82 -4.08
CA MET A 106 -2.79 6.23 -5.15
C MET A 106 -1.61 7.12 -5.51
N MET A 107 -0.42 6.52 -5.56
CA MET A 107 0.77 7.16 -6.11
C MET A 107 0.56 7.47 -7.60
N PRO A 108 0.98 8.64 -8.10
CA PRO A 108 0.95 8.92 -9.53
C PRO A 108 1.83 7.94 -10.30
N SER A 109 1.24 7.19 -11.22
CA SER A 109 2.00 6.35 -12.15
C SER A 109 2.76 7.24 -13.13
N LEU A 110 4.06 7.02 -13.30
CA LEU A 110 4.89 7.76 -14.26
C LEU A 110 4.39 7.69 -15.73
N ASP A 111 3.52 6.72 -16.06
CA ASP A 111 3.14 6.39 -17.45
C ASP A 111 1.66 6.65 -17.82
N LYS A 112 0.94 7.54 -17.13
CA LYS A 112 -0.38 8.01 -17.62
C LYS A 112 -0.46 9.53 -17.67
N PRO A 113 -0.76 10.14 -18.85
CA PRO A 113 -1.07 11.55 -18.90
C PRO A 113 -2.33 11.81 -18.06
N ALA A 114 -2.36 12.96 -17.38
CA ALA A 114 -3.37 13.40 -16.42
C ALA A 114 -4.82 13.53 -16.97
N ALA A 115 -5.11 13.01 -18.17
CA ALA A 115 -6.33 13.25 -18.93
C ALA A 115 -7.38 12.12 -18.87
N ALA A 116 -7.21 11.11 -17.99
CA ALA A 116 -8.13 9.97 -17.92
C ALA A 116 -8.81 9.78 -16.55
N LEU A 117 -9.25 10.89 -15.94
CA LEU A 117 -10.32 10.88 -14.95
C LEU A 117 -11.40 11.87 -15.38
N ARG A 118 -12.42 11.33 -16.06
CA ARG A 118 -13.77 11.89 -16.18
C ARG A 118 -14.75 10.76 -15.92
#